data_AF-A0A7J9RHL7-F1
#
_entry.id   AF-A0A7J9RHL7-F1
#
_cell.length_a   1.000
_cell.length_b   1.000
_cell.length_c   1.000
_cell.angle_alpha   90.00
_cell.angle_beta   90.00
_cell.angle_gamma   90.00
#
_symmetry.space_group_name_H-M   'P 1'
#
loop_
_entity.id
_entity.type
_entity.pdbx_description
1 polymer ?
#
loop_
_entity_poly.entity_id
_entity_poly.type
_entity_poly.pdbx_seq_one_letter_code
_entity_poly.pdbx_strand_id
1 'polypeptide(L)'
;MGGRVLVTGFEPFGTHTTNVSGDVALSVEQNVVRGHQIESLVLSVDKEGAMKTSNLLETKSYDAIVHIGLAENSTHPRIELRAKDILDFRIPDNSGRMISNKTISGNGDLFSTINVDDWDIERMIDSPVISNDAGEYICNETLYRTLSVINDETPCFFLHLPLQQDDAKGLVLQCIDRMLRPSCLDVGAGAIIHEGKFLAARRSPSEKHAGWWEFPGGKFEEGEDASQCLIREIKEELELDVSTGKSVGKWIFDHGDVVVRLHVMECFILSGEMKLHVHDRVHWCEGPNEVDWLGPDQEIAEAISARLPLHQNHP
;
A
#
# COMPACT_ATOMS: atom_id res chain seq x y z
N MET A 1 17.64 19.97 -1.95
CA MET A 1 16.35 20.70 -2.08
C MET A 1 15.27 19.74 -1.63
N GLY A 2 14.32 20.17 -0.78
CA GLY A 2 13.24 19.28 -0.35
C GLY A 2 12.37 18.89 -1.55
N GLY A 3 11.82 17.67 -1.52
CA GLY A 3 10.90 17.21 -2.55
C GLY A 3 9.55 17.94 -2.48
N ARG A 4 8.70 17.73 -3.48
CA ARG A 4 7.40 18.41 -3.62
C ARG A 4 6.30 17.43 -3.99
N VAL A 5 5.15 17.59 -3.35
CA VAL A 5 3.92 16.85 -3.67
C VAL A 5 2.89 17.84 -4.18
N LEU A 6 2.25 17.53 -5.30
CA LEU A 6 1.11 18.29 -5.77
C LEU A 6 -0.18 17.67 -5.21
N VAL A 7 -1.01 18.48 -4.56
CA VAL A 7 -2.36 18.10 -4.15
C VAL A 7 -3.35 19.01 -4.85
N THR A 8 -4.30 18.46 -5.59
CA THR A 8 -5.34 19.26 -6.21
C THR A 8 -6.72 18.96 -5.65
N GLY A 9 -7.56 19.97 -5.57
CA GLY A 9 -9.00 19.84 -5.37
C GLY A 9 -9.76 20.58 -6.45
N PHE A 10 -11.08 20.65 -6.35
CA PHE A 10 -11.92 21.38 -7.28
C PHE A 10 -12.69 22.50 -6.59
N GLU A 11 -13.02 23.54 -7.35
CA GLU A 11 -13.99 24.55 -6.96
C GLU A 11 -15.42 23.95 -6.84
N PRO A 12 -16.39 24.68 -6.27
CA PRO A 12 -17.78 24.27 -6.26
C PRO A 12 -18.35 24.08 -7.68
N PHE A 13 -19.27 23.13 -7.84
CA PHE A 13 -19.93 22.85 -9.12
C PHE A 13 -21.37 22.38 -8.93
N GLY A 14 -22.15 22.41 -10.00
CA GLY A 14 -23.56 22.02 -9.97
C GLY A 14 -24.37 22.92 -9.03
N THR A 15 -25.02 22.33 -8.02
CA THR A 15 -25.80 23.10 -7.02
C THR A 15 -25.05 23.35 -5.71
N HIS A 16 -23.79 22.91 -5.60
CA HIS A 16 -23.01 23.05 -4.37
C HIS A 16 -22.37 24.44 -4.27
N THR A 17 -22.32 24.96 -3.05
CA THR A 17 -21.66 26.25 -2.75
C THR A 17 -20.25 26.08 -2.19
N THR A 18 -19.90 24.88 -1.78
CA THR A 18 -18.57 24.46 -1.32
C THR A 18 -18.18 23.14 -2.00
N ASN A 19 -16.90 22.80 -1.97
CA ASN A 19 -16.42 21.51 -2.45
C ASN A 19 -15.32 21.02 -1.51
N VAL A 20 -15.61 19.93 -0.79
CA VAL A 20 -14.70 19.34 0.20
C VAL A 20 -13.29 19.11 -0.36
N SER A 21 -13.17 18.77 -1.65
CA SER A 21 -11.87 18.54 -2.28
C SER A 21 -11.00 19.80 -2.32
N GLY A 22 -11.57 20.95 -2.68
CA GLY A 22 -10.87 22.23 -2.70
C GLY A 22 -10.47 22.69 -1.30
N ASP A 23 -11.40 22.58 -0.35
CA ASP A 23 -11.16 22.94 1.05
C ASP A 23 -10.04 22.08 1.67
N VAL A 24 -10.07 20.77 1.43
CA VAL A 24 -9.04 19.84 1.92
C VAL A 24 -7.70 20.11 1.27
N ALA A 25 -7.64 20.33 -0.05
CA ALA A 25 -6.40 20.66 -0.75
C ALA A 25 -5.73 21.89 -0.14
N LEU A 26 -6.47 22.99 0.08
CA LEU A 26 -5.94 24.19 0.73
C LEU A 26 -5.49 23.93 2.18
N SER A 27 -6.20 23.07 2.91
CA SER A 27 -5.89 22.76 4.32
C SER A 27 -4.57 22.00 4.51
N VAL A 28 -4.07 21.33 3.47
CA VAL A 28 -2.83 20.54 3.51
C VAL A 28 -1.58 21.29 3.05
N GLU A 29 -1.71 22.43 2.36
CA GLU A 29 -0.60 23.16 1.72
C GLU A 29 0.58 23.47 2.65
N GLN A 30 0.33 23.79 3.92
CA GLN A 30 1.39 24.15 4.88
C GLN A 30 2.09 22.92 5.51
N ASN A 31 1.71 21.70 5.15
CA ASN A 31 2.27 20.49 5.75
C ASN A 31 3.51 20.02 4.98
N VAL A 32 4.37 19.32 5.70
CA VAL A 32 5.53 18.63 5.16
C VAL A 32 5.38 17.16 5.50
N VAL A 33 5.43 16.28 4.50
CA VAL A 33 5.32 14.84 4.68
C VAL A 33 6.62 14.20 4.19
N ARG A 34 7.30 13.44 5.05
CA ARG A 34 8.60 12.80 4.72
C ARG A 34 9.62 13.76 4.08
N GLY A 35 9.67 15.01 4.54
CA GLY A 35 10.57 16.04 4.01
C GLY A 35 10.14 16.68 2.68
N HIS A 36 8.95 16.34 2.16
CA HIS A 36 8.38 16.90 0.94
C HIS A 36 7.35 17.97 1.28
N GLN A 37 7.47 19.15 0.66
CA GLN A 37 6.49 20.23 0.80
C GLN A 37 5.26 19.95 -0.06
N ILE A 38 4.07 20.20 0.50
CA ILE A 38 2.84 20.13 -0.27
C ILE A 38 2.61 21.46 -0.99
N GLU A 39 2.29 21.37 -2.28
CA GLU A 39 1.78 22.47 -3.08
C GLU A 39 0.34 22.17 -3.47
N SER A 40 -0.54 23.15 -3.30
CA SER A 40 -1.97 22.93 -3.46
C SER A 40 -2.58 23.76 -4.58
N LEU A 41 -3.45 23.15 -5.39
CA LEU A 41 -4.19 23.83 -6.44
C LEU A 41 -5.68 23.52 -6.37
N VAL A 42 -6.51 24.56 -6.41
CA VAL A 42 -7.95 24.42 -6.64
C VAL A 42 -8.21 24.59 -8.13
N LEU A 43 -8.69 23.52 -8.76
CA LEU A 43 -8.96 23.46 -10.20
C LEU A 43 -10.38 23.94 -10.49
N SER A 44 -10.56 24.62 -11.63
CA SER A 44 -11.88 24.91 -12.17
C SER A 44 -12.57 23.61 -12.60
N VAL A 45 -13.90 23.57 -12.50
CA VAL A 45 -14.68 22.41 -12.98
C VAL A 45 -15.01 22.61 -14.46
N ASP A 46 -13.97 22.59 -15.29
CA ASP A 46 -14.05 22.70 -16.74
C ASP A 46 -12.82 22.09 -17.44
N LYS A 47 -12.72 22.30 -18.76
CA LYS A 47 -11.57 21.79 -19.54
C LYS A 47 -10.24 22.41 -19.10
N GLU A 48 -10.23 23.69 -18.75
CA GLU A 48 -9.01 24.40 -18.38
C GLU A 48 -8.46 23.82 -17.06
N GLY A 49 -9.33 23.62 -16.08
CA GLY A 49 -8.99 22.99 -14.81
C GLY A 49 -8.50 21.56 -15.01
N ALA A 50 -9.19 20.77 -15.83
CA ALA A 50 -8.78 19.39 -16.13
C ALA A 50 -7.41 19.28 -16.82
N MET A 51 -6.98 20.30 -17.57
CA MET A 51 -5.66 20.35 -18.23
C MET A 51 -4.58 21.00 -17.36
N LYS A 52 -4.94 21.65 -16.26
CA LYS A 52 -4.03 22.50 -15.49
C LYS A 52 -2.80 21.75 -15.01
N THR A 53 -3.01 20.56 -14.44
CA THR A 53 -1.92 19.74 -13.90
C THR A 53 -1.00 19.23 -15.01
N SER A 54 -1.54 18.68 -16.09
CA SER A 54 -0.72 18.19 -17.21
C SER A 54 0.11 19.32 -17.84
N ASN A 55 -0.45 20.52 -17.96
CA ASN A 55 0.27 21.69 -18.48
C ASN A 55 1.37 22.15 -17.51
N LEU A 56 1.12 22.09 -16.20
CA LEU A 56 2.12 22.44 -15.19
C LEU A 56 3.33 21.49 -15.25
N LEU A 57 3.08 20.21 -15.53
CA LEU A 57 4.10 19.17 -15.63
C LEU A 57 5.08 19.36 -16.80
N GLU A 58 4.74 20.18 -17.80
CA GLU A 58 5.65 20.54 -18.89
C GLU A 58 6.89 21.32 -18.40
N THR A 59 6.78 22.02 -17.27
CA THR A 59 7.83 22.92 -16.76
C THR A 59 8.28 22.60 -15.34
N LYS A 60 7.58 21.68 -14.66
CA LYS A 60 7.77 21.40 -13.24
C LYS A 60 7.54 19.94 -12.94
N SER A 61 8.42 19.34 -12.14
CA SER A 61 8.26 17.98 -11.63
C SER A 61 7.76 17.98 -10.19
N TYR A 62 7.08 16.89 -9.84
CA TYR A 62 6.64 16.56 -8.48
C TYR A 62 7.07 15.13 -8.17
N ASP A 63 7.36 14.86 -6.90
CA ASP A 63 7.71 13.52 -6.41
C ASP A 63 6.46 12.66 -6.18
N ALA A 64 5.29 13.28 -6.03
CA ALA A 64 3.99 12.62 -5.97
C ALA A 64 2.85 13.59 -6.35
N ILE A 65 1.74 13.05 -6.86
CA ILE A 65 0.55 13.84 -7.26
C ILE A 65 -0.73 13.18 -6.73
N VAL A 66 -1.54 13.93 -5.98
CA VAL A 66 -2.85 13.47 -5.50
C VAL A 66 -3.93 14.41 -6.01
N HIS A 67 -4.86 13.88 -6.80
CA HIS A 67 -6.09 14.59 -7.14
C HIS A 67 -7.19 14.22 -6.15
N ILE A 68 -7.93 15.20 -5.66
CA ILE A 68 -9.04 15.00 -4.75
C ILE A 68 -10.32 15.46 -5.46
N GLY A 69 -11.40 14.70 -5.33
CA GLY A 69 -12.71 15.08 -5.86
C GLY A 69 -13.84 14.69 -4.93
N LEU A 70 -15.01 15.27 -5.15
CA LEU A 70 -16.21 14.94 -4.40
C LEU A 70 -16.93 13.75 -5.05
N ALA A 71 -17.29 12.75 -4.25
CA ALA A 71 -18.20 11.66 -4.62
C ALA A 71 -19.46 11.71 -3.75
N GLU A 72 -20.47 12.47 -4.21
CA GLU A 72 -21.69 12.78 -3.44
C GLU A 72 -22.45 11.57 -2.91
N ASN A 73 -22.48 10.48 -3.69
CA ASN A 73 -23.25 9.27 -3.37
C ASN A 73 -22.42 8.22 -2.63
N SER A 74 -21.17 8.52 -2.26
CA SER A 74 -20.32 7.60 -1.51
C SER A 74 -20.49 7.82 -0.02
N THR A 75 -20.37 6.75 0.75
CA THR A 75 -20.27 6.78 2.22
C THR A 75 -18.82 6.60 2.71
N HIS A 76 -17.92 6.17 1.83
CA HIS A 76 -16.51 5.95 2.13
C HIS A 76 -15.64 6.70 1.11
N PRO A 77 -14.43 7.15 1.50
CA PRO A 77 -13.44 7.59 0.53
C PRO A 77 -13.08 6.47 -0.45
N ARG A 78 -12.76 6.83 -1.70
CA ARG A 78 -12.42 5.88 -2.76
C ARG A 78 -11.06 6.21 -3.36
N ILE A 79 -10.17 5.23 -3.39
CA ILE A 79 -8.89 5.29 -4.10
C ILE A 79 -9.14 4.79 -5.52
N GLU A 80 -9.05 5.68 -6.50
CA GLU A 80 -9.31 5.36 -7.91
C GLU A 80 -8.03 4.92 -8.62
N LEU A 81 -8.05 3.70 -9.17
CA LEU A 81 -6.91 3.09 -9.85
C LEU A 81 -6.96 3.19 -11.37
N ARG A 82 -8.07 3.69 -11.94
CA ARG A 82 -8.25 3.76 -13.39
C ARG A 82 -8.86 5.07 -13.84
N ALA A 83 -8.22 5.69 -14.81
CA ALA A 83 -8.76 6.76 -15.63
C ALA A 83 -9.24 6.20 -16.96
N LYS A 84 -10.53 6.31 -17.25
CA LYS A 84 -11.11 5.84 -18.50
C LYS A 84 -10.78 6.79 -19.64
N ASP A 85 -10.52 6.26 -20.82
CA ASP A 85 -10.36 7.07 -22.05
C ASP A 85 -11.72 7.47 -22.65
N ILE A 86 -12.59 8.03 -21.82
CA ILE A 86 -13.93 8.46 -22.21
C ILE A 86 -14.40 9.61 -21.32
N LEU A 87 -15.16 10.51 -21.94
CA LEU A 87 -15.96 11.53 -21.30
C LEU A 87 -17.42 11.32 -21.69
N ASP A 88 -18.27 11.21 -20.67
CA ASP A 88 -19.72 11.10 -20.81
C ASP A 88 -20.40 11.85 -19.65
N PHE A 89 -20.72 13.11 -19.89
CA PHE A 89 -21.17 14.04 -18.87
C PHE A 89 -22.68 13.88 -18.66
N ARG A 90 -23.10 13.75 -17.41
CA ARG A 90 -24.53 13.75 -17.05
C ARG A 90 -25.10 15.16 -16.86
N ILE A 91 -24.22 16.11 -16.57
CA ILE A 91 -24.52 17.53 -16.37
C ILE A 91 -23.43 18.37 -17.07
N PRO A 92 -23.72 19.60 -17.53
CA PRO A 92 -22.68 20.48 -18.05
C PRO A 92 -21.65 20.81 -16.97
N ASP A 93 -20.41 21.08 -17.38
CA ASP A 93 -19.40 21.65 -16.50
C ASP A 93 -19.59 23.17 -16.28
N ASN A 94 -18.74 23.79 -15.45
CA ASN A 94 -18.89 25.21 -15.09
C ASN A 94 -18.75 26.16 -16.29
N SER A 95 -18.13 25.71 -17.39
CA SER A 95 -18.05 26.45 -18.66
C SER A 95 -19.26 26.23 -19.58
N GLY A 96 -20.20 25.36 -19.18
CA GLY A 96 -21.33 24.93 -19.99
C GLY A 96 -21.00 23.81 -20.98
N ARG A 97 -19.79 23.24 -20.92
CA ARG A 97 -19.39 22.14 -21.81
C ARG A 97 -20.12 20.87 -21.41
N MET A 98 -20.78 20.27 -22.38
CA MET A 98 -21.49 18.99 -22.26
C MET A 98 -20.90 18.03 -23.31
N ILE A 99 -20.34 16.91 -22.86
CA ILE A 99 -19.73 15.90 -23.72
C ILE A 99 -20.49 14.60 -23.55
N SER A 100 -20.74 13.87 -24.64
CA SER A 100 -21.28 12.52 -24.55
C SER A 100 -20.47 11.56 -25.41
N ASN A 101 -20.14 10.40 -24.81
CA ASN A 101 -19.42 9.28 -25.42
C ASN A 101 -18.24 9.69 -26.32
N LYS A 102 -17.31 10.48 -25.77
CA LYS A 102 -16.14 10.98 -26.51
C LYS A 102 -14.85 10.50 -25.88
N THR A 103 -13.95 9.94 -26.67
CA THR A 103 -12.61 9.57 -26.21
C THR A 103 -11.76 10.79 -25.88
N ILE A 104 -10.83 10.64 -24.94
CA ILE A 104 -9.90 11.70 -24.54
C ILE A 104 -8.71 11.70 -25.49
N SER A 105 -8.06 10.54 -25.68
CA SER A 105 -6.91 10.36 -26.58
C SER A 105 -7.14 9.30 -27.66
N GLY A 106 -7.93 8.25 -27.36
CA GLY A 106 -8.09 7.07 -28.21
C GLY A 106 -7.07 5.96 -27.95
N ASN A 107 -6.19 6.11 -26.95
CA ASN A 107 -5.15 5.13 -26.60
C ASN A 107 -5.59 4.11 -25.54
N GLY A 108 -6.82 4.21 -25.05
CA GLY A 108 -7.34 3.34 -24.00
C GLY A 108 -7.08 3.87 -22.59
N ASP A 109 -7.62 3.15 -21.61
CA ASP A 109 -7.60 3.52 -20.20
C ASP A 109 -6.16 3.59 -19.66
N LEU A 110 -5.96 4.51 -18.71
CA LEU A 110 -4.71 4.66 -17.97
C LEU A 110 -4.92 4.27 -16.50
N PHE A 111 -3.84 3.84 -15.84
CA PHE A 111 -3.90 3.34 -14.46
C PHE A 111 -3.08 4.23 -13.53
N SER A 112 -3.54 4.31 -12.29
CA SER A 112 -2.76 4.94 -11.23
C SER A 112 -1.41 4.25 -11.08
N THR A 113 -0.37 5.02 -10.77
CA THR A 113 1.01 4.53 -10.58
C THR A 113 1.33 4.14 -9.13
N ILE A 114 0.36 4.25 -8.21
CA ILE A 114 0.56 3.81 -6.82
C ILE A 114 0.48 2.28 -6.71
N ASN A 115 1.23 1.71 -5.77
CA ASN A 115 1.07 0.31 -5.37
C ASN A 115 0.24 0.22 -4.08
N VAL A 116 -1.06 -0.04 -4.21
CA VAL A 116 -1.98 -0.14 -3.07
C VAL A 116 -1.82 -1.43 -2.25
N ASP A 117 -1.16 -2.45 -2.79
CA ASP A 117 -0.94 -3.71 -2.05
C ASP A 117 0.01 -3.51 -0.86
N ASP A 118 0.75 -2.41 -0.87
CA ASP A 118 1.67 -1.99 0.20
C ASP A 118 0.92 -1.17 1.28
N TRP A 119 -0.36 -0.87 1.05
CA TRP A 119 -1.15 -0.01 1.91
C TRP A 119 -2.07 -0.89 2.77
N ASP A 120 -1.93 -0.82 4.09
CA ASP A 120 -2.91 -1.40 5.02
C ASP A 120 -4.19 -0.53 5.01
N ILE A 121 -5.01 -0.70 3.97
CA ILE A 121 -6.19 0.11 3.67
C ILE A 121 -7.23 0.04 4.79
N GLU A 122 -7.44 -1.14 5.38
CA GLU A 122 -8.45 -1.33 6.43
C GLU A 122 -8.14 -0.49 7.67
N ARG A 123 -6.85 -0.30 7.99
CA ARG A 123 -6.39 0.50 9.12
C ARG A 123 -6.11 1.97 8.77
N MET A 124 -6.37 2.39 7.53
CA MET A 124 -6.31 3.81 7.17
C MET A 124 -7.47 4.58 7.78
N ILE A 125 -7.29 5.90 7.88
CA ILE A 125 -8.35 6.83 8.29
C ILE A 125 -9.55 6.63 7.37
N ASP A 126 -10.74 6.45 7.96
CA ASP A 126 -12.01 6.21 7.27
C ASP A 126 -12.05 4.98 6.33
N SER A 127 -11.07 4.08 6.43
CA SER A 127 -10.98 2.79 5.70
C SER A 127 -11.44 2.92 4.22
N PRO A 128 -10.68 3.66 3.37
CA PRO A 128 -11.08 3.92 2.00
C PRO A 128 -11.26 2.62 1.21
N VAL A 129 -12.12 2.64 0.20
CA VAL A 129 -12.31 1.47 -0.68
C VAL A 129 -11.53 1.64 -1.98
N ILE A 130 -10.97 0.54 -2.49
CA ILE A 130 -10.34 0.51 -3.81
C ILE A 130 -11.42 0.55 -4.89
N SER A 131 -11.20 1.37 -5.91
CA SER A 131 -12.13 1.57 -7.00
C SER A 131 -11.41 1.62 -8.34
N ASN A 132 -12.03 1.08 -9.38
CA ASN A 132 -11.53 1.08 -10.76
C ASN A 132 -12.35 2.03 -11.66
N ASP A 133 -12.94 3.09 -11.07
CA ASP A 133 -13.83 4.00 -11.79
C ASP A 133 -13.87 5.41 -11.16
N ALA A 134 -13.03 6.31 -11.69
CA ALA A 134 -13.04 7.73 -11.36
C ALA A 134 -14.23 8.52 -11.96
N GLY A 135 -15.21 7.83 -12.54
CA GLY A 135 -16.31 8.42 -13.29
C GLY A 135 -15.93 8.74 -14.74
N GLU A 136 -16.75 9.56 -15.40
CA GLU A 136 -16.60 9.92 -16.82
C GLU A 136 -16.69 11.44 -17.01
N TYR A 137 -16.46 12.18 -15.92
CA TYR A 137 -16.57 13.63 -15.80
C TYR A 137 -15.20 14.30 -15.60
N ILE A 138 -15.16 15.51 -15.04
CA ILE A 138 -13.94 16.31 -14.85
C ILE A 138 -12.87 15.59 -13.99
N CYS A 139 -13.28 14.84 -12.96
CA CYS A 139 -12.37 14.04 -12.14
C CYS A 139 -11.56 13.05 -13.00
N ASN A 140 -12.26 12.29 -13.85
CA ASN A 140 -11.66 11.35 -14.78
C ASN A 140 -10.78 12.03 -15.83
N GLU A 141 -11.26 13.14 -16.42
CA GLU A 141 -10.46 13.90 -17.39
C GLU A 141 -9.13 14.39 -16.79
N THR A 142 -9.18 14.87 -15.54
CA THR A 142 -8.00 15.39 -14.83
C THR A 142 -6.99 14.28 -14.55
N LEU A 143 -7.45 13.13 -14.02
CA LEU A 143 -6.58 11.98 -13.77
C LEU A 143 -5.97 11.47 -15.09
N TYR A 144 -6.80 11.29 -16.13
CA TYR A 144 -6.34 10.79 -17.42
C TYR A 144 -5.25 11.68 -18.03
N ARG A 145 -5.48 12.99 -18.06
CA ARG A 145 -4.53 13.95 -18.63
C ARG A 145 -3.22 13.99 -17.85
N THR A 146 -3.28 13.92 -16.53
CA THR A 146 -2.07 13.85 -15.70
C THR A 146 -1.30 12.55 -15.96
N LEU A 147 -1.97 11.39 -15.91
CA LEU A 147 -1.36 10.09 -16.19
C LEU A 147 -0.75 10.02 -17.60
N SER A 148 -1.31 10.74 -18.58
CA SER A 148 -0.80 10.73 -19.95
C SER A 148 0.54 11.44 -20.17
N VAL A 149 1.02 12.21 -19.17
CA VAL A 149 2.25 13.00 -19.29
C VAL A 149 3.28 12.74 -18.19
N ILE A 150 2.89 12.13 -17.06
CA ILE A 150 3.84 11.75 -16.02
C ILE A 150 4.71 10.58 -16.47
N ASN A 151 5.85 10.42 -15.82
CA ASN A 151 6.61 9.16 -15.90
C ASN A 151 5.93 8.11 -14.99
N ASP A 152 6.12 6.83 -15.32
CA ASP A 152 5.51 5.71 -14.57
C ASP A 152 6.03 5.61 -13.12
N GLU A 153 7.14 6.26 -12.78
CA GLU A 153 7.75 6.23 -11.44
C GLU A 153 7.16 7.28 -10.48
N THR A 154 6.50 8.33 -10.97
CA THR A 154 5.87 9.35 -10.13
C THR A 154 4.53 8.81 -9.59
N PRO A 155 4.39 8.57 -8.28
CA PRO A 155 3.14 8.07 -7.71
C PRO A 155 2.02 9.10 -7.92
N CYS A 156 0.93 8.67 -8.55
CA CYS A 156 -0.18 9.50 -8.96
C CYS A 156 -1.49 8.75 -8.90
N PHE A 157 -2.48 9.28 -8.19
CA PHE A 157 -3.83 8.71 -8.12
C PHE A 157 -4.91 9.76 -7.87
N PHE A 158 -6.16 9.32 -7.89
CA PHE A 158 -7.31 10.16 -7.55
C PHE A 158 -8.03 9.63 -6.31
N LEU A 159 -8.27 10.49 -5.34
CA LEU A 159 -8.99 10.22 -4.10
C LEU A 159 -10.37 10.90 -4.14
N HIS A 160 -11.43 10.12 -4.25
CA HIS A 160 -12.78 10.64 -4.08
C HIS A 160 -13.17 10.65 -2.60
N LEU A 161 -13.62 11.80 -2.11
CA LEU A 161 -14.13 11.96 -0.75
C LEU A 161 -15.66 12.03 -0.76
N PRO A 162 -16.35 11.41 0.20
CA PRO A 162 -17.77 11.64 0.41
C PRO A 162 -18.04 13.07 0.90
N LEU A 163 -19.31 13.49 0.89
CA LEU A 163 -19.72 14.82 1.35
C LEU A 163 -19.34 15.12 2.81
N GLN A 164 -19.35 14.09 3.65
CA GLN A 164 -19.00 14.17 5.06
C GLN A 164 -17.90 13.16 5.36
N GLN A 165 -16.84 13.65 6.00
CA GLN A 165 -15.74 12.84 6.50
C GLN A 165 -15.31 13.39 7.85
N ASP A 166 -14.87 12.47 8.71
CA ASP A 166 -14.41 12.81 10.05
C ASP A 166 -13.01 13.45 10.00
N ASP A 167 -12.08 12.87 9.22
CA ASP A 167 -10.71 13.39 9.08
C ASP A 167 -10.18 13.32 7.64
N ALA A 168 -10.81 14.05 6.74
CA ALA A 168 -10.41 14.16 5.33
C ALA A 168 -8.95 14.64 5.16
N LYS A 169 -8.52 15.59 5.99
CA LYS A 169 -7.16 16.14 5.96
C LYS A 169 -6.16 15.07 6.37
N GLY A 170 -6.40 14.38 7.49
CA GLY A 170 -5.56 13.30 7.97
C GLY A 170 -5.44 12.19 6.95
N LEU A 171 -6.55 11.78 6.31
CA LEU A 171 -6.53 10.78 5.24
C LEU A 171 -5.62 11.20 4.07
N VAL A 172 -5.74 12.43 3.57
CA VAL A 172 -4.87 12.91 2.47
C VAL A 172 -3.40 12.89 2.87
N LEU A 173 -3.06 13.38 4.07
CA LEU A 173 -1.68 13.33 4.57
C LEU A 173 -1.18 11.89 4.72
N GLN A 174 -2.06 10.97 5.12
CA GLN A 174 -1.76 9.54 5.25
C GLN A 174 -1.55 8.86 3.89
N CYS A 175 -2.30 9.24 2.86
CA CYS A 175 -2.08 8.80 1.48
C CYS A 175 -0.73 9.30 0.96
N ILE A 176 -0.41 10.58 1.16
CA ILE A 176 0.87 11.15 0.74
C ILE A 176 2.05 10.46 1.45
N ASP A 177 1.91 10.20 2.76
CA ASP A 177 2.90 9.43 3.50
C ASP A 177 3.14 8.07 2.85
N ARG A 178 2.07 7.35 2.51
CA ARG A 178 2.15 6.04 1.86
C ARG A 178 2.74 6.08 0.44
N MET A 179 2.44 7.11 -0.34
CA MET A 179 3.02 7.29 -1.68
C MET A 179 4.53 7.56 -1.64
N LEU A 180 5.00 8.25 -0.60
CA LEU A 180 6.40 8.64 -0.43
C LEU A 180 7.20 7.64 0.41
N ARG A 181 6.61 6.49 0.77
CA ARG A 181 7.34 5.44 1.48
C ARG A 181 8.39 4.82 0.56
N PRO A 182 9.54 4.45 1.13
CA PRO A 182 10.48 3.55 0.46
C PRO A 182 9.78 2.25 0.07
N SER A 183 10.29 1.59 -0.98
CA SER A 183 9.76 0.31 -1.45
C SER A 183 9.57 -0.66 -0.29
N CYS A 184 8.41 -1.33 -0.29
CA CYS A 184 8.12 -2.37 0.67
C CYS A 184 9.06 -3.54 0.45
N LEU A 185 9.77 -3.94 1.50
CA LEU A 185 10.66 -5.10 1.50
C LEU A 185 9.85 -6.35 1.86
N ASP A 186 9.73 -7.27 0.91
CA ASP A 186 9.12 -8.56 1.14
C ASP A 186 10.10 -9.53 1.82
N VAL A 187 9.63 -10.17 2.89
CA VAL A 187 10.40 -11.10 3.72
C VAL A 187 9.54 -12.33 4.01
N GLY A 188 10.09 -13.52 3.82
CA GLY A 188 9.44 -14.78 4.18
C GLY A 188 9.70 -15.12 5.64
N ALA A 189 8.67 -15.59 6.34
CA ALA A 189 8.82 -16.16 7.68
C ALA A 189 8.21 -17.57 7.73
N GLY A 190 9.04 -18.56 8.03
CA GLY A 190 8.69 -19.97 7.98
C GLY A 190 8.14 -20.47 9.31
N ALA A 191 6.84 -20.74 9.35
CA ALA A 191 6.22 -21.48 10.44
C ALA A 191 6.54 -22.98 10.27
N ILE A 192 7.74 -23.40 10.67
CA ILE A 192 8.14 -24.81 10.61
C ILE A 192 7.35 -25.58 11.67
N ILE A 193 6.43 -26.45 11.23
CA ILE A 193 5.52 -27.20 12.09
C ILE A 193 5.97 -28.65 12.18
N HIS A 194 6.04 -29.18 13.40
CA HIS A 194 6.36 -30.57 13.67
C HIS A 194 5.69 -31.02 14.97
N GLU A 195 5.00 -32.17 14.95
CA GLU A 195 4.33 -32.77 16.12
C GLU A 195 3.43 -31.78 16.91
N GLY A 196 2.68 -30.93 16.19
CA GLY A 196 1.79 -29.94 16.81
C GLY A 196 2.51 -28.77 17.51
N LYS A 197 3.81 -28.60 17.25
CA LYS A 197 4.64 -27.48 17.70
C LYS A 197 5.14 -26.67 16.51
N PHE A 198 5.63 -25.47 16.77
CA PHE A 198 6.33 -24.65 15.78
C PHE A 198 7.72 -24.23 16.26
N LEU A 199 8.65 -24.05 15.33
CA LEU A 199 10.03 -23.69 15.65
C LEU A 199 10.18 -22.18 15.85
N ALA A 200 10.74 -21.78 16.98
CA ALA A 200 11.33 -20.47 17.19
C ALA A 200 12.86 -20.58 17.14
N ALA A 201 13.53 -19.63 16.50
CA ALA A 201 14.99 -19.57 16.41
C ALA A 201 15.52 -18.28 17.02
N ARG A 202 16.58 -18.38 17.84
CA ARG A 202 17.16 -17.24 18.55
C ARG A 202 18.34 -16.68 17.78
N ARG A 203 18.31 -15.38 17.49
CA ARG A 203 19.38 -14.67 16.77
C ARG A 203 20.71 -14.78 17.52
N SER A 204 21.76 -15.17 16.81
CA SER A 204 23.09 -15.36 17.40
C SER A 204 23.73 -14.05 17.89
N PRO A 205 24.77 -14.09 18.75
CA PRO A 205 25.43 -12.89 19.27
C PRO A 205 26.06 -11.97 18.22
N SER A 206 26.34 -12.47 17.01
CA SER A 206 26.87 -11.69 15.89
C SER A 206 25.80 -10.96 15.09
N GLU A 207 24.53 -11.30 15.31
CA GLU A 207 23.40 -10.73 14.57
C GLU A 207 22.88 -9.44 15.20
N LYS A 208 22.20 -8.62 14.39
CA LYS A 208 21.37 -7.52 14.92
C LYS A 208 20.30 -8.12 15.83
N HIS A 209 19.92 -7.40 16.90
CA HIS A 209 18.94 -7.89 17.88
C HIS A 209 19.29 -9.28 18.46
N ALA A 210 20.58 -9.53 18.71
CA ALA A 210 21.06 -10.76 19.36
C ALA A 210 20.24 -11.13 20.60
N GLY A 211 19.92 -12.42 20.74
CA GLY A 211 19.18 -12.97 21.87
C GLY A 211 17.65 -12.91 21.77
N TRP A 212 17.10 -12.15 20.81
CA TRP A 212 15.67 -12.19 20.50
C TRP A 212 15.33 -13.37 19.60
N TRP A 213 14.07 -13.81 19.66
CA TRP A 213 13.55 -14.98 18.94
C TRP A 213 12.69 -14.58 17.75
N GLU A 214 12.80 -15.33 16.66
CA GLU A 214 12.08 -15.08 15.41
C GLU A 214 11.72 -16.40 14.71
N PHE A 215 10.90 -16.29 13.67
CA PHE A 215 10.72 -17.38 12.71
C PHE A 215 11.87 -17.39 11.70
N PRO A 216 12.42 -18.57 11.34
CA PRO A 216 13.44 -18.68 10.28
C PRO A 216 12.92 -18.14 8.94
N GLY A 217 13.81 -17.55 8.16
CA GLY A 217 13.44 -16.92 6.89
C GLY A 217 14.23 -15.65 6.61
N GLY A 218 13.91 -15.00 5.50
CA GLY A 218 14.70 -13.89 5.02
C GLY A 218 14.05 -13.12 3.89
N LYS A 219 14.84 -12.29 3.23
CA LYS A 219 14.34 -11.37 2.19
C LYS A 219 14.09 -12.13 0.90
N PHE A 220 13.08 -11.69 0.15
CA PHE A 220 12.87 -12.21 -1.19
C PHE A 220 14.05 -11.77 -2.09
N GLU A 221 14.54 -12.70 -2.90
CA GLU A 221 15.36 -12.38 -4.05
C GLU A 221 14.49 -11.99 -5.26
N GLU A 222 15.12 -11.43 -6.29
CA GLU A 222 14.41 -10.96 -7.48
C GLU A 222 13.63 -12.09 -8.15
N GLY A 223 12.31 -11.93 -8.22
CA GLY A 223 11.40 -12.90 -8.86
C GLY A 223 10.97 -14.07 -7.98
N GLU A 224 11.37 -14.11 -6.70
CA GLU A 224 10.89 -15.13 -5.77
C GLU A 224 9.45 -14.89 -5.31
N ASP A 225 8.70 -15.98 -5.15
CA ASP A 225 7.53 -15.99 -4.28
C ASP A 225 7.90 -16.41 -2.84
N ALA A 226 6.93 -16.29 -1.93
CA ALA A 226 7.12 -16.65 -0.51
C ALA A 226 7.57 -18.10 -0.31
N SER A 227 7.11 -19.02 -1.17
CA SER A 227 7.49 -20.42 -1.06
C SER A 227 8.94 -20.66 -1.47
N GLN A 228 9.36 -20.06 -2.59
CA GLN A 228 10.72 -20.17 -3.10
C GLN A 228 11.73 -19.56 -2.12
N CYS A 229 11.42 -18.36 -1.64
CA CYS A 229 12.22 -17.69 -0.61
C CYS A 229 12.38 -18.58 0.64
N LEU A 230 11.28 -19.12 1.19
CA LEU A 230 11.35 -19.94 2.41
C LEU A 230 12.11 -21.26 2.22
N ILE A 231 11.97 -21.91 1.06
CA ILE A 231 12.74 -23.14 0.77
C ILE A 231 14.25 -22.83 0.75
N ARG A 232 14.65 -21.71 0.14
CA ARG A 232 16.05 -21.28 0.09
C ARG A 232 16.57 -20.87 1.48
N GLU A 233 15.90 -19.94 2.13
CA GLU A 233 16.31 -19.38 3.42
C GLU A 233 16.40 -20.46 4.51
N ILE A 234 15.39 -21.32 4.65
CA ILE A 234 15.43 -22.40 5.66
C ILE A 234 16.58 -23.37 5.37
N LYS A 235 16.88 -23.62 4.09
CA LYS A 235 18.03 -24.47 3.72
C LYS A 235 19.36 -23.81 4.12
N GLU A 236 19.50 -22.52 3.91
CA GLU A 236 20.70 -21.75 4.22
C GLU A 236 20.90 -21.56 5.72
N GLU A 237 19.84 -21.23 6.46
CA GLU A 237 19.92 -20.93 7.89
C GLU A 237 19.98 -22.17 8.77
N LEU A 238 19.29 -23.26 8.38
CA LEU A 238 19.04 -24.44 9.20
C LEU A 238 19.50 -25.78 8.60
N GLU A 239 19.98 -25.81 7.35
CA GLU A 239 20.32 -27.03 6.59
C GLU A 239 19.14 -28.00 6.33
N LEU A 240 17.89 -27.55 6.55
CA LEU A 240 16.69 -28.36 6.38
C LEU A 240 16.10 -28.25 4.98
N ASP A 241 15.69 -29.39 4.41
CA ASP A 241 14.84 -29.41 3.22
C ASP A 241 13.38 -29.38 3.67
N VAL A 242 12.64 -28.38 3.23
CA VAL A 242 11.22 -28.20 3.60
C VAL A 242 10.31 -28.14 2.38
N SER A 243 9.05 -28.52 2.57
CA SER A 243 7.96 -28.08 1.70
C SER A 243 7.19 -26.95 2.38
N THR A 244 6.53 -26.11 1.59
CA THR A 244 5.63 -25.08 2.10
C THR A 244 4.17 -25.55 2.02
N GLY A 245 3.37 -25.05 2.96
CA GLY A 245 1.95 -25.31 3.10
C GLY A 245 1.11 -24.09 2.81
N LYS A 246 0.07 -23.89 3.62
CA LYS A 246 -0.83 -22.74 3.44
C LYS A 246 -0.15 -21.45 3.93
N SER A 247 -0.52 -20.33 3.32
CA SER A 247 -0.25 -19.03 3.91
C SER A 247 -0.99 -18.91 5.25
N VAL A 248 -0.24 -18.52 6.27
CA VAL A 248 -0.76 -18.21 7.61
C VAL A 248 -1.38 -16.81 7.58
N GLY A 249 -0.67 -15.85 6.99
CA GLY A 249 -1.08 -14.46 6.81
C GLY A 249 0.06 -13.59 6.29
N LYS A 250 -0.24 -12.29 6.14
CA LYS A 250 0.75 -11.24 5.86
C LYS A 250 0.63 -10.16 6.91
N TRP A 251 1.78 -9.64 7.35
CA TRP A 251 1.84 -8.50 8.26
C TRP A 251 2.73 -7.42 7.65
N ILE A 252 2.28 -6.17 7.72
CA ILE A 252 3.03 -5.01 7.23
C ILE A 252 3.48 -4.19 8.43
N PHE A 253 4.78 -3.98 8.55
CA PHE A 253 5.41 -3.17 9.59
C PHE A 253 6.05 -1.94 8.96
N ASP A 254 5.67 -0.77 9.45
CA ASP A 254 6.24 0.51 9.03
C ASP A 254 7.22 0.98 10.10
N HIS A 255 8.51 0.87 9.80
CA HIS A 255 9.58 1.34 10.67
C HIS A 255 9.97 2.80 10.37
N GLY A 256 9.21 3.49 9.50
CA GLY A 256 9.47 4.84 9.06
C GLY A 256 10.39 4.89 7.84
N ASP A 257 11.62 4.42 7.95
CA ASP A 257 12.61 4.41 6.85
C ASP A 257 12.56 3.15 5.98
N VAL A 258 11.89 2.11 6.43
CA VAL A 258 11.63 0.88 5.67
C VAL A 258 10.25 0.34 6.03
N VAL A 259 9.54 -0.18 5.03
CA VAL A 259 8.31 -0.94 5.23
C VAL A 259 8.64 -2.40 4.98
N VAL A 260 8.33 -3.28 5.93
CA VAL A 260 8.57 -4.72 5.79
C VAL A 260 7.23 -5.44 5.68
N ARG A 261 7.06 -6.28 4.67
CA ARG A 261 5.93 -7.20 4.54
C ARG A 261 6.40 -8.62 4.84
N LEU A 262 6.01 -9.13 6.01
CA LEU A 262 6.24 -10.52 6.37
C LEU A 262 5.18 -11.40 5.72
N HIS A 263 5.62 -12.34 4.89
CA HIS A 263 4.80 -13.42 4.33
C HIS A 263 5.02 -14.67 5.15
N VAL A 264 4.04 -15.02 5.99
CA VAL A 264 4.14 -16.17 6.89
C VAL A 264 3.49 -17.37 6.24
N MET A 265 4.24 -18.47 6.10
CA MET A 265 3.73 -19.72 5.55
C MET A 265 4.07 -20.90 6.44
N GLU A 266 3.20 -21.91 6.43
CA GLU A 266 3.50 -23.20 7.03
C GLU A 266 4.66 -23.86 6.27
N CYS A 267 5.60 -24.47 7.01
CA CYS A 267 6.69 -25.24 6.46
C CYS A 267 6.75 -26.61 7.13
N PHE A 268 7.06 -27.65 6.35
CA PHE A 268 7.15 -29.03 6.84
C PHE A 268 8.50 -29.62 6.46
N ILE A 269 9.19 -30.20 7.44
CA ILE A 269 10.51 -30.81 7.23
C ILE A 269 10.36 -32.10 6.41
N LEU A 270 11.07 -32.18 5.29
CA LEU A 270 11.15 -33.38 4.45
C LEU A 270 12.40 -34.19 4.78
N SER A 271 13.54 -33.52 4.95
CA SER A 271 14.83 -34.13 5.25
C SER A 271 15.84 -33.11 5.80
N GLY A 272 17.00 -33.59 6.21
CA GLY A 272 18.09 -32.78 6.72
C GLY A 272 18.36 -33.01 8.20
N GLU A 273 19.53 -32.58 8.66
CA GLU A 273 19.88 -32.50 10.06
C GLU A 273 20.08 -31.03 10.40
N MET A 274 19.32 -30.53 11.37
CA MET A 274 19.31 -29.10 11.68
C MET A 274 20.68 -28.62 12.14
N LYS A 275 21.24 -27.62 11.45
CA LYS A 275 22.45 -26.89 11.87
C LYS A 275 22.21 -25.40 11.78
N LEU A 276 22.54 -24.68 12.84
CA LEU A 276 22.24 -23.27 12.96
C LEU A 276 23.42 -22.43 12.45
N HIS A 277 23.17 -21.57 11.45
CA HIS A 277 24.20 -20.70 10.88
C HIS A 277 24.10 -19.26 11.38
N VAL A 278 22.88 -18.70 11.44
CA VAL A 278 22.61 -17.33 11.91
C VAL A 278 21.97 -17.29 13.30
N HIS A 279 21.44 -18.42 13.75
CA HIS A 279 20.85 -18.63 15.08
C HIS A 279 21.82 -19.35 16.02
N ASP A 280 21.67 -19.15 17.33
CA ASP A 280 22.47 -19.87 18.33
C ASP A 280 21.67 -20.89 19.15
N ARG A 281 20.34 -20.84 19.04
CA ARG A 281 19.42 -21.72 19.77
C ARG A 281 18.09 -21.83 19.03
N VAL A 282 17.42 -22.96 19.22
CA VAL A 282 16.02 -23.15 18.80
C VAL A 282 15.15 -23.64 19.95
N HIS A 283 13.84 -23.45 19.83
CA HIS A 283 12.83 -23.89 20.78
C HIS A 283 11.55 -24.29 20.04
N TRP A 284 11.02 -25.47 20.35
CA TRP A 284 9.76 -25.94 19.80
C TRP A 284 8.62 -25.49 20.70
N CYS A 285 7.86 -24.51 20.25
CA CYS A 285 6.78 -23.87 20.98
C CYS A 285 5.45 -24.61 20.77
N GLU A 286 4.72 -24.83 21.85
CA GLU A 286 3.31 -25.26 21.88
C GLU A 286 2.37 -24.05 21.91
N GLY A 287 2.84 -22.91 22.40
CA GLY A 287 2.11 -21.65 22.50
C GLY A 287 2.97 -20.41 22.25
N PRO A 288 2.33 -19.24 22.11
CA PRO A 288 3.00 -18.02 21.67
C PRO A 288 3.85 -17.32 22.75
N ASN A 289 3.72 -17.69 24.03
CA ASN A 289 4.35 -16.95 25.14
C ASN A 289 5.54 -17.70 25.77
N GLU A 290 6.24 -18.54 24.99
CA GLU A 290 7.33 -19.38 25.49
C GLU A 290 8.73 -18.78 25.33
N VAL A 291 8.87 -17.76 24.47
CA VAL A 291 10.15 -17.12 24.17
C VAL A 291 10.00 -15.60 24.05
N ASP A 292 11.12 -14.89 24.16
CA ASP A 292 11.18 -13.44 24.00
C ASP A 292 11.24 -13.08 22.51
N TRP A 293 10.07 -12.97 21.88
CA TRP A 293 9.91 -12.67 20.46
C TRP A 293 10.46 -11.30 20.07
N LEU A 294 11.10 -11.25 18.91
CA LEU A 294 11.55 -10.01 18.29
C LEU A 294 10.33 -9.23 17.79
N GLY A 295 10.02 -8.11 18.45
CA GLY A 295 9.00 -7.18 17.97
C GLY A 295 7.64 -7.87 17.71
N PRO A 296 7.10 -7.82 16.48
CA PRO A 296 5.75 -8.30 16.19
C PRO A 296 5.62 -9.82 16.04
N ASP A 297 6.72 -10.59 16.10
CA ASP A 297 6.69 -12.04 15.97
C ASP A 297 5.79 -12.73 17.01
N GLN A 298 5.49 -12.05 18.14
CA GLN A 298 4.50 -12.55 19.10
C GLN A 298 3.08 -12.63 18.52
N GLU A 299 2.63 -11.63 17.76
CA GLU A 299 1.31 -11.65 17.10
C GLU A 299 1.24 -12.76 16.04
N ILE A 300 2.36 -13.01 15.36
CA ILE A 300 2.48 -14.09 14.37
C ILE A 300 2.43 -15.45 15.07
N ALA A 301 3.13 -15.60 16.20
CA ALA A 301 3.10 -16.81 17.02
C ALA A 301 1.68 -17.10 17.53
N GLU A 302 0.89 -16.09 17.90
CA GLU A 302 -0.53 -16.25 18.25
C GLU A 302 -1.34 -16.81 17.07
N ALA A 303 -1.15 -16.25 15.87
CA ALA A 303 -1.84 -16.69 14.66
C ALA A 303 -1.46 -18.12 14.24
N ILE A 304 -0.20 -18.52 14.43
CA ILE A 304 0.28 -19.90 14.16
C ILE A 304 -0.26 -20.86 15.22
N SER A 305 -0.19 -20.49 16.51
CA SER A 305 -0.66 -21.32 17.61
C SER A 305 -2.13 -21.69 17.47
N ALA A 306 -2.97 -20.74 17.01
CA ALA A 306 -4.38 -20.98 16.71
C ALA A 306 -4.61 -22.04 15.61
N ARG A 307 -3.61 -22.32 14.76
CA ARG A 307 -3.67 -23.30 13.67
C ARG A 307 -3.07 -24.66 14.03
N LEU A 308 -2.22 -24.77 15.06
CA LEU A 308 -1.58 -26.03 15.46
C LEU A 308 -2.54 -27.22 15.65
N PRO A 309 -3.77 -27.06 16.21
CA PRO A 309 -4.71 -28.16 16.33
C PRO A 309 -5.08 -28.84 15.00
N LEU A 310 -4.96 -28.13 13.87
CA LEU A 310 -5.20 -28.68 12.53
C LEU A 310 -4.11 -29.66 12.09
N HIS A 311 -2.93 -29.58 12.70
CA HIS A 311 -1.74 -30.37 12.35
C HIS A 311 -1.46 -31.51 13.33
N GLN A 312 -2.26 -31.68 14.38
CA GLN A 312 -2.13 -32.79 15.34
C GLN A 312 -2.44 -34.18 14.74
N ASN A 313 -2.92 -34.25 13.50
CA ASN A 313 -3.30 -35.49 12.80
C ASN A 313 -2.45 -35.79 11.55
N HIS A 314 -1.40 -35.01 11.28
CA HIS A 314 -0.49 -35.26 10.16
C HIS A 314 0.83 -35.85 10.70
N PRO A 315 1.11 -37.15 10.44
CA PRO A 315 2.32 -37.82 10.89
C PRO A 315 3.57 -37.31 10.19
#